data_AF-A0A955PGL9-F1
#
_entry.id   AF-A0A955PGL9-F1
#
_cell.length_a   1.000
_cell.length_b   1.000
_cell.length_c   1.000
_cell.angle_alpha   90.00
_cell.angle_beta   90.00
_cell.angle_gamma   90.00
#
_symmetry.space_group_name_H-M   'P 1'
#
loop_
_entity.id
_entity.type
_entity.pdbx_description
1 polymer ?
#
loop_
_entity_poly.entity_id
_entity_poly.type
_entity_poly.pdbx_seq_one_letter_code
_entity_poly.pdbx_strand_id
1 'polypeptide(L)' 'MIYSLVATCKLHGIDPFEYFRDVLGRLPSHPINHIHELLPHNWKAAHTDSSH' A
#
# COMPACT_ATOMS: atom_id res chain seq x y z
N MET A 1 14.33 -0.83 -11.75
CA MET A 1 12.85 -0.97 -11.82
C MET A 1 12.19 -0.88 -10.44
N ILE A 2 12.63 -1.61 -9.40
CA ILE A 2 12.05 -1.49 -8.04
C ILE A 2 12.48 -0.19 -7.33
N TYR A 3 13.72 0.28 -7.53
CA TYR A 3 14.23 1.50 -6.88
C TYR A 3 13.44 2.78 -7.21
N SER A 4 12.92 2.91 -8.45
CA SER A 4 12.08 4.04 -8.86
C SER A 4 10.70 4.01 -8.19
N LEU A 5 10.15 2.80 -7.97
CA LEU A 5 8.90 2.62 -7.23
C LEU A 5 9.09 2.93 -5.74
N VAL A 6 10.17 2.41 -5.15
CA VAL A 6 10.58 2.66 -3.75
C VAL A 6 10.84 4.16 -3.51
N ALA A 7 11.51 4.85 -4.44
CA ALA A 7 11.73 6.29 -4.37
C ALA A 7 10.41 7.09 -4.45
N THR A 8 9.48 6.67 -5.31
CA THR A 8 8.14 7.26 -5.41
C THR A 8 7.33 7.07 -4.13
N CYS A 9 7.36 5.87 -3.53
CA CYS A 9 6.73 5.61 -2.24
C CYS A 9 7.32 6.51 -1.14
N LYS A 10 8.65 6.61 -1.07
CA LYS A 10 9.34 7.52 -0.13
C LYS A 10 8.94 8.98 -0.32
N LEU A 11 8.85 9.46 -1.57
CA LEU A 11 8.40 10.82 -1.89
C LEU A 11 6.96 11.09 -1.44
N HIS A 12 6.10 10.08 -1.47
CA HIS A 12 4.72 10.17 -0.99
C HIS A 12 4.57 9.89 0.51
N GLY A 13 5.69 9.67 1.24
CA GLY A 13 5.67 9.31 2.66
C GLY A 13 4.98 7.98 2.92
N ILE A 14 5.03 7.06 1.96
CA ILE A 14 4.52 5.70 2.05
C ILE A 14 5.75 4.80 2.23
N ASP A 15 5.79 4.02 3.31
CA ASP A 15 6.83 3.02 3.46
C ASP A 15 6.59 1.89 2.45
N PRO A 16 7.48 1.70 1.45
CA PRO A 16 7.26 0.72 0.40
C PRO A 16 7.24 -0.71 0.96
N PHE A 17 7.99 -0.98 2.03
CA PHE A 17 7.96 -2.27 2.73
C PHE A 17 6.61 -2.54 3.41
N GLU A 18 6.04 -1.51 4.04
CA GLU A 18 4.77 -1.58 4.77
C GLU A 18 3.62 -1.80 3.80
N TYR A 19 3.60 -1.04 2.71
CA TYR A 19 2.69 -1.23 1.58
C TYR A 19 2.79 -2.63 0.99
N PHE A 20 3.99 -3.12 0.67
CA PHE A 20 4.15 -4.44 0.06
C PHE A 20 3.74 -5.57 1.01
N ARG A 21 4.09 -5.47 2.30
CA ARG A 21 3.72 -6.45 3.32
C ARG A 21 2.21 -6.56 3.47
N ASP A 22 1.53 -5.42 3.53
CA ASP A 22 0.08 -5.37 3.73
C ASP A 22 -0.67 -5.81 2.47
N VAL A 23 -0.22 -5.40 1.28
CA VAL A 23 -0.75 -5.87 -0.01
C VAL A 23 -0.55 -7.37 -0.16
N LEU A 24 0.65 -7.92 0.09
CA LEU A 24 0.90 -9.36 0.00
C LEU A 24 0.13 -10.17 1.04
N GLY A 25 -0.10 -9.62 2.24
CA GLY A 25 -0.91 -10.24 3.28
C GLY A 25 -2.41 -10.27 2.94
N ARG A 26 -2.91 -9.21 2.29
CA ARG A 26 -4.31 -9.10 1.88
C ARG A 26 -4.60 -9.85 0.58
N LEU A 27 -3.65 -9.93 -0.35
CA LEU A 27 -3.81 -10.55 -1.68
C LEU A 27 -4.43 -11.96 -1.68
N PRO A 28 -4.03 -12.93 -0.82
CA PRO A 28 -4.64 -14.25 -0.81
C PRO A 28 -6.07 -14.28 -0.26
N SER A 29 -6.47 -13.25 0.50
CA SER A 29 -7.80 -13.15 1.11
C SER A 29 -8.69 -12.08 0.46
N HIS A 30 -8.17 -11.25 -0.44
CA HIS A 30 -8.89 -10.18 -1.12
C HIS A 30 -9.20 -10.56 -2.58
N PRO A 31 -10.46 -10.41 -3.02
CA PRO A 31 -10.80 -10.55 -4.43
C PRO A 31 -10.09 -9.46 -5.25
N ILE A 32 -9.62 -9.81 -6.45
CA ILE A 32 -8.98 -8.89 -7.40
C ILE A 32 -9.85 -7.66 -7.73
N ASN A 33 -11.17 -7.76 -7.55
CA ASN A 33 -12.11 -6.65 -7.73
C ASN A 33 -11.88 -5.49 -6.75
N HIS A 34 -11.25 -5.74 -5.60
CA HIS A 34 -10.95 -4.74 -4.56
C HIS A 34 -9.50 -4.24 -4.60
N ILE A 35 -8.74 -4.55 -5.67
CA ILE A 35 -7.36 -4.05 -5.84
C ILE A 35 -7.29 -2.52 -5.83
N HIS A 36 -8.39 -1.85 -6.17
CA HIS A 36 -8.50 -0.40 -6.15
C HIS A 36 -8.39 0.18 -4.72
N GLU A 37 -8.75 -0.59 -3.69
CA GLU A 37 -8.56 -0.21 -2.28
C GLU A 37 -7.10 -0.35 -1.85
N LEU A 38 -6.34 -1.23 -2.54
CA LEU A 38 -4.91 -1.44 -2.35
C LEU A 38 -4.06 -0.45 -3.15
N LEU A 39 -4.66 0.50 -3.88
CA LEU A 39 -3.91 1.58 -4.51
C LEU A 39 -3.22 2.44 -3.43
N PRO A 40 -1.98 2.92 -3.65
CA PRO A 40 -1.19 3.60 -2.63
C PRO A 40 -1.88 4.83 -2.01
N HIS A 41 -2.79 5.48 -2.74
CA HIS A 41 -3.59 6.60 -2.22
C HIS A 41 -4.67 6.14 -1.20
N ASN A 42 -5.39 5.07 -1.52
CA ASN A 42 -6.47 4.53 -0.68
C ASN A 42 -5.90 3.73 0.50
N TRP A 43 -4.82 2.97 0.27
CA TRP A 43 -4.09 2.26 1.31
C TRP A 43 -3.56 3.21 2.39
N LYS A 44 -2.97 4.35 1.98
CA LYS A 44 -2.49 5.36 2.92
C LYS A 44 -3.64 5.97 3.73
N ALA A 45 -4.79 6.22 3.10
CA ALA A 45 -5.99 6.71 3.79
C ALA A 45 -6.55 5.69 4.79
N ALA A 46 -6.53 4.39 4.46
CA ALA A 46 -6.96 3.32 5.35
C ALA A 46 -5.99 3.09 6.53
N HIS A 47 -4.68 3.27 6.33
CA HIS A 47 -3.69 3.15 7.41
C HIS A 47 -3.53 4.42 8.26
N THR A 48 -3.87 5.60 7.74
CA THR A 48 -3.81 6.84 8.54
C THR A 48 -4.94 6.96 9.55
N ASP A 49 -6.00 6.13 9.44
CA ASP A 49 -7.12 6.06 10.38
C ASP A 49 -6.79 5.20 11.63
N SER A 50 -5.73 4.39 11.58
CA SER A 50 -5.33 3.50 12.69
C SER A 50 -4.58 4.18 13.83
N SER A 51 -4.50 5.52 13.84
CA SER A 51 -3.89 6.30 14.93
C SER A 51 -4.97 6.94 15.80
N HIS A 52 -5.82 6.11 16.41
CA HIS A 52 -6.51 6.41 17.68
C HIS A 52 -6.28 5.24 18.64
#